data_AF-A0A2X2JDR4-F1
#
_entry.id   AF-A0A2X2JDR4-F1
#
_cell.length_a   1.000
_cell.length_b   1.000
_cell.length_c   1.000
_cell.angle_alpha   90.00
_cell.angle_beta   90.00
_cell.angle_gamma   90.00
#
_symmetry.space_group_name_H-M   'P 1'
#
loop_
_entity.id
_entity.type
_entity.pdbx_description
1 polymer ?
#
loop_
_entity_poly.entity_id
_entity_poly.type
_entity_poly.pdbx_seq_one_letter_code
_entity_poly.pdbx_strand_id
1 'polypeptide(L)'
;MLVVMTNGLTDGSWAGGSSVEGMDLLEDELLNDVKPLIEQRFNVGKDKSYRAIAGLSMGGGQAFVIGMRNKDTFQYIGQFSSGLLSDPAFDFDRYIPNMSALKSSSNGQAVNIWSTVVPKILDTTDI
;
A
#
# COMPACT_ATOMS: atom_id res chain seq x y z
N MET A 1 -10.82 17.21 0.42
CA MET A 1 -9.86 16.11 0.20
C MET A 1 -9.67 15.96 -1.30
N LEU A 2 -8.43 15.86 -1.76
CA LEU A 2 -8.09 15.54 -3.14
C LEU A 2 -7.83 14.03 -3.24
N VAL A 3 -8.35 13.39 -4.30
CA VAL A 3 -8.08 11.97 -4.59
C VAL A 3 -7.30 11.90 -5.89
N VAL A 4 -6.18 11.18 -5.87
CA VAL A 4 -5.29 11.00 -7.02
C VAL A 4 -5.24 9.50 -7.32
N MET A 5 -5.60 9.12 -8.54
CA MET A 5 -5.64 7.72 -8.99
C MET A 5 -4.61 7.52 -10.09
N THR A 6 -3.49 6.89 -9.76
CA THR A 6 -2.41 6.55 -10.70
C THR A 6 -2.60 5.14 -11.25
N ASN A 7 -1.86 4.80 -12.31
CA ASN A 7 -1.87 3.46 -12.86
C ASN A 7 -0.88 2.57 -12.09
N GLY A 8 -1.37 1.57 -11.37
CA GLY A 8 -0.54 0.63 -10.61
C GLY A 8 0.09 -0.50 -11.44
N LEU A 9 -0.12 -0.54 -12.76
CA LEU A 9 0.45 -1.55 -13.66
C LEU A 9 1.80 -1.08 -14.21
N THR A 10 2.88 -1.37 -13.49
CA THR A 10 4.23 -0.88 -13.82
C THR A 10 4.85 -1.51 -15.06
N ASP A 11 4.44 -2.72 -15.43
CA ASP A 11 4.81 -3.38 -16.69
C ASP A 11 3.61 -3.62 -17.62
N GLY A 12 2.46 -2.97 -17.32
CA GLY A 12 1.20 -3.20 -18.01
C GLY A 12 0.46 -4.48 -17.60
N SER A 13 0.98 -5.25 -16.63
CA SER A 13 0.39 -6.49 -16.15
C SER A 13 0.12 -6.47 -14.64
N TRP A 14 -0.81 -7.30 -14.21
CA TRP A 14 -1.09 -7.51 -12.78
C TRP A 14 0.07 -8.21 -12.06
N ALA A 15 0.79 -9.08 -12.78
CA ALA A 15 1.91 -9.83 -12.21
C ALA A 15 3.10 -8.92 -11.90
N GLY A 16 3.48 -8.05 -12.84
CA GLY A 16 4.54 -7.08 -12.61
C GLY A 16 4.17 -6.07 -11.55
N GLY A 17 2.94 -5.55 -11.54
CA GLY A 17 2.46 -4.67 -10.47
C GLY A 17 2.51 -5.30 -9.07
N SER A 18 2.47 -6.63 -8.97
CA SER A 18 2.54 -7.37 -7.71
C SER A 18 3.97 -7.83 -7.33
N SER A 19 4.95 -7.64 -8.22
CA SER A 19 6.35 -7.99 -7.96
C SER A 19 7.01 -6.98 -7.02
N VAL A 20 8.15 -7.34 -6.43
CA VAL A 20 8.92 -6.41 -5.58
C VAL A 20 9.38 -5.22 -6.42
N GLU A 21 9.93 -5.51 -7.60
CA GLU A 21 10.43 -4.51 -8.55
C GLU A 21 9.30 -3.59 -9.03
N GLY A 22 8.12 -4.14 -9.30
CA GLY A 22 6.96 -3.33 -9.67
C GLY A 22 6.45 -2.46 -8.53
N MET A 23 6.52 -2.93 -7.29
CA MET A 23 6.20 -2.09 -6.12
C MET A 23 7.24 -0.98 -5.91
N ASP A 24 8.53 -1.28 -6.10
CA ASP A 24 9.62 -0.30 -5.97
C ASP A 24 9.48 0.80 -7.04
N LEU A 25 9.15 0.44 -8.28
CA LEU A 25 8.91 1.41 -9.37
C LEU A 25 7.69 2.30 -9.08
N LEU A 26 6.58 1.71 -8.60
CA LEU A 26 5.39 2.47 -8.25
C LEU A 26 5.64 3.38 -7.04
N GLU A 27 6.40 2.92 -6.06
CA GLU A 27 6.82 3.70 -4.90
C GLU A 27 7.61 4.94 -5.32
N ASP A 28 8.60 4.75 -6.21
CA ASP A 28 9.41 5.84 -6.76
C ASP A 28 8.56 6.85 -7.53
N GLU A 29 7.70 6.40 -8.45
CA GLU A 29 6.80 7.25 -9.22
C GLU A 29 5.87 8.07 -8.28
N LEU A 30 5.27 7.41 -7.29
CA LEU A 30 4.35 8.08 -6.37
C LEU A 30 5.06 9.15 -5.54
N LEU A 31 6.26 8.86 -5.04
CA LEU A 31 6.96 9.74 -4.13
C LEU A 31 7.71 10.85 -4.86
N ASN A 32 8.38 10.55 -5.96
CA ASN A 32 9.30 11.49 -6.59
C ASN A 32 8.67 12.25 -7.76
N ASP A 33 7.61 11.72 -8.37
CA ASP A 33 6.93 12.39 -9.49
C ASP A 33 5.53 12.90 -9.09
N VAL A 34 4.65 12.00 -8.67
CA VAL A 34 3.22 12.31 -8.49
C VAL A 34 3.01 13.24 -7.30
N LYS A 35 3.59 12.92 -6.13
CA LYS A 35 3.43 13.75 -4.92
C LYS A 35 3.90 15.20 -5.16
N PRO A 36 5.12 15.48 -5.66
CA PRO A 36 5.56 16.85 -5.93
C PRO A 36 4.70 17.56 -6.97
N LEU A 37 4.28 16.86 -8.03
CA LEU A 37 3.40 17.42 -9.05
C LEU A 37 2.06 17.89 -8.48
N ILE A 38 1.45 17.08 -7.61
CA ILE A 38 0.18 17.40 -6.96
C ILE A 38 0.35 18.56 -5.97
N GLU A 39 1.42 18.56 -5.18
CA GLU A 39 1.72 19.65 -4.23
C GLU A 39 2.01 20.99 -4.91
N GLN A 40 2.53 20.98 -6.14
CA GLN A 40 2.78 22.19 -6.91
C GLN A 40 1.49 22.74 -7.54
N ARG A 41 0.60 21.86 -8.00
CA ARG A 41 -0.57 22.25 -8.81
C ARG A 41 -1.83 22.51 -7.98
N PHE A 42 -1.93 21.91 -6.80
CA PHE A 42 -3.13 21.97 -5.98
C PHE A 42 -2.80 22.41 -4.56
N ASN A 43 -3.76 23.07 -3.91
CA ASN A 43 -3.65 23.43 -2.50
C ASN A 43 -3.90 22.21 -1.62
N VAL A 44 -2.84 21.46 -1.31
CA VAL A 44 -2.88 20.25 -0.47
C VAL A 44 -1.94 20.38 0.73
N GLY A 45 -2.27 19.69 1.84
CA GLY A 45 -1.42 19.63 3.03
C GLY A 45 -0.17 18.80 2.79
N LYS A 46 0.97 19.24 3.35
CA LYS A 46 2.28 18.58 3.18
C LYS A 46 2.72 17.73 4.38
N ASP A 47 1.96 17.76 5.46
CA ASP A 47 2.17 16.87 6.59
C ASP A 47 1.57 15.49 6.31
N LYS A 48 2.19 14.43 6.84
CA LYS A 48 1.66 13.07 6.73
C LYS A 48 0.24 12.94 7.29
N SER A 49 -0.13 13.75 8.27
CA SER A 49 -1.49 13.78 8.85
C SER A 49 -2.58 14.17 7.85
N TYR A 50 -2.20 14.67 6.68
CA TYR A 50 -3.11 15.01 5.58
C TYR A 50 -3.01 14.04 4.39
N ARG A 51 -2.17 13.00 4.48
CA ARG A 51 -1.94 12.06 3.38
C ARG A 51 -2.36 10.64 3.73
N ALA A 52 -3.07 10.03 2.80
CA ALA A 52 -3.50 8.64 2.84
C ALA A 52 -3.07 7.93 1.56
N ILE A 53 -2.80 6.63 1.66
CA ILE A 53 -2.64 5.73 0.51
C ILE A 53 -3.64 4.60 0.65
N ALA A 54 -4.32 4.23 -0.43
CA ALA A 54 -5.30 3.15 -0.39
C ALA A 54 -5.39 2.41 -1.72
N GLY A 55 -5.83 1.16 -1.68
CA GLY A 55 -6.07 0.37 -2.87
C GLY A 55 -6.91 -0.89 -2.63
N LEU A 56 -7.36 -1.47 -3.75
CA LEU A 56 -8.20 -2.68 -3.79
C LEU A 56 -7.45 -3.83 -4.44
N SER A 57 -7.62 -5.06 -3.94
CA SER A 57 -7.01 -6.27 -4.52
C SER A 57 -5.47 -6.12 -4.61
N MET A 58 -4.87 -6.25 -5.80
CA MET A 58 -3.46 -5.93 -6.06
C MET A 58 -3.07 -4.55 -5.53
N GLY A 59 -3.86 -3.52 -5.85
CA GLY A 59 -3.60 -2.16 -5.42
C GLY A 59 -3.64 -2.00 -3.90
N GLY A 60 -4.41 -2.83 -3.20
CA GLY A 60 -4.40 -2.81 -1.73
C GLY A 60 -3.15 -3.46 -1.13
N GLY A 61 -2.57 -4.46 -1.81
CA GLY A 61 -1.26 -5.00 -1.49
C GLY A 61 -0.15 -3.96 -1.70
N GLN A 62 -0.16 -3.28 -2.86
CA GLN A 62 0.73 -2.17 -3.17
C GLN A 62 0.60 -1.05 -2.13
N ALA A 63 -0.62 -0.59 -1.85
CA ALA A 63 -0.88 0.48 -0.88
C ALA A 63 -0.38 0.12 0.53
N PHE A 64 -0.56 -1.13 0.95
CA PHE A 64 -0.06 -1.61 2.24
C PHE A 64 1.47 -1.60 2.29
N VAL A 65 2.13 -2.22 1.31
CA VAL A 65 3.60 -2.31 1.26
C VAL A 65 4.24 -0.91 1.19
N ILE A 66 3.82 -0.10 0.22
CA ILE A 66 4.35 1.26 0.01
C ILE A 66 4.07 2.14 1.23
N GLY A 67 2.85 2.08 1.78
CA GLY A 67 2.48 2.85 2.96
C GLY A 67 3.30 2.49 4.19
N MET A 68 3.56 1.19 4.41
CA MET A 68 4.35 0.72 5.55
C MET A 68 5.84 1.05 5.44
N ARG A 69 6.38 1.15 4.22
CA ARG A 69 7.74 1.63 3.96
C ARG A 69 7.87 3.16 4.17
N ASN A 70 6.79 3.91 3.97
CA ASN A 70 6.79 5.39 3.92
C ASN A 70 5.87 6.04 4.97
N LYS A 71 5.98 5.62 6.23
CA LYS A 71 5.16 6.09 7.37
C LYS A 71 5.43 7.54 7.80
N ASP A 72 6.53 8.10 7.33
CA ASP A 72 6.85 9.53 7.42
C ASP A 72 6.08 10.36 6.39
N THR A 73 5.58 9.72 5.32
CA THR A 73 4.80 10.35 4.25
C THR A 73 3.30 10.13 4.40
N PHE A 74 2.86 8.92 4.78
CA PHE A 74 1.46 8.53 4.88
C PHE A 74 1.04 8.21 6.33
N GLN A 75 0.01 8.89 6.82
CA GLN A 75 -0.55 8.63 8.16
C GLN A 75 -1.69 7.60 8.14
N TYR A 76 -2.33 7.40 6.98
CA TYR A 76 -3.47 6.51 6.80
C TYR A 76 -3.22 5.54 5.63
N ILE A 77 -3.46 4.26 5.86
CA ILE A 77 -3.28 3.18 4.88
C ILE A 77 -4.60 2.42 4.76
N GLY A 78 -5.16 2.36 3.55
CA GLY A 78 -6.38 1.61 3.23
C GLY A 78 -6.09 0.38 2.39
N GLN A 79 -6.22 -0.80 2.97
CA GLN A 79 -6.01 -2.08 2.32
C GLN A 79 -7.35 -2.78 2.14
N PHE A 80 -7.88 -2.82 0.92
CA PHE A 80 -9.20 -3.38 0.67
C PHE A 80 -9.11 -4.67 -0.14
N SER A 81 -9.68 -5.76 0.37
CA SER A 81 -9.80 -7.06 -0.30
C SER A 81 -8.51 -7.56 -0.94
N SER A 82 -7.35 -7.24 -0.36
CA SER A 82 -6.08 -7.68 -0.93
C SER A 82 -5.82 -9.11 -0.55
N GLY A 83 -5.50 -9.93 -1.55
CA GLY A 83 -4.58 -11.02 -1.30
C GLY A 83 -3.28 -10.35 -0.89
N LEU A 84 -2.88 -10.49 0.38
CA LEU A 84 -1.51 -10.25 0.77
C LEU A 84 -0.68 -11.27 0.00
N LEU A 85 -0.31 -10.92 -1.23
CA LEU A 85 0.71 -11.54 -2.07
C LEU A 85 0.48 -13.03 -2.30
N SER A 86 0.31 -13.43 -3.55
CA SER A 86 0.13 -14.84 -3.97
C SER A 86 1.36 -15.75 -3.73
N ASP A 87 2.24 -15.40 -2.79
CA ASP A 87 3.34 -16.20 -2.32
C ASP A 87 2.87 -17.17 -1.21
N PRO A 88 2.89 -18.49 -1.45
CA PRO A 88 2.53 -19.50 -0.45
C PRO A 88 3.39 -19.44 0.82
N ALA A 89 4.60 -18.86 0.75
CA ALA A 89 5.52 -18.74 1.88
C ALA A 89 5.27 -17.49 2.75
N PHE A 90 4.46 -16.54 2.27
CA PHE A 90 4.07 -15.31 2.98
C PHE A 90 5.26 -14.59 3.68
N ASP A 91 6.31 -14.30 2.92
CA ASP A 91 7.50 -13.61 3.42
C ASP A 91 7.32 -12.09 3.37
N PHE A 92 6.93 -11.51 4.52
CA PHE A 92 6.82 -10.07 4.67
C PHE A 92 8.17 -9.34 4.55
N ASP A 93 9.28 -9.97 4.94
CA ASP A 93 10.58 -9.30 4.93
C ASP A 93 11.09 -9.08 3.50
N ARG A 94 10.63 -9.89 2.54
CA ARG A 94 10.83 -9.65 1.10
C ARG A 94 10.21 -8.33 0.63
N TYR A 95 9.01 -8.01 1.11
CA TYR A 95 8.25 -6.86 0.64
C TYR A 95 8.40 -5.65 1.54
N ILE A 96 8.62 -5.83 2.83
CA ILE A 96 8.78 -4.76 3.81
C ILE A 96 9.98 -5.17 4.67
N PRO A 97 11.20 -4.78 4.26
CA PRO A 97 12.40 -5.14 4.99
C PRO A 97 12.30 -4.71 6.46
N ASN A 98 12.68 -5.60 7.38
CA ASN A 98 12.63 -5.39 8.83
C ASN A 98 11.21 -5.28 9.42
N MET A 99 10.21 -5.94 8.82
CA MET A 99 8.85 -5.98 9.39
C MET A 99 8.84 -6.59 10.81
N SER A 100 9.69 -7.58 11.06
CA SER A 100 9.89 -8.18 12.38
C SER A 100 10.30 -7.16 13.45
N ALA A 101 11.17 -6.19 13.10
CA ALA A 101 11.55 -5.09 13.98
C ALA A 101 10.40 -4.09 14.22
N LEU A 102 9.55 -3.87 13.21
CA LEU A 102 8.38 -2.98 13.31
C LEU A 102 7.33 -3.48 14.31
N LYS A 103 7.20 -4.81 14.52
CA LYS A 103 6.34 -5.38 15.58
C LYS A 103 6.82 -5.02 17.00
N SER A 104 8.10 -4.73 17.17
CA SER A 104 8.72 -4.49 18.49
C SER A 104 8.87 -3.00 18.85
N SER A 105 8.77 -2.09 17.88
CA SER A 105 8.89 -0.66 18.14
C SER A 105 7.56 -0.06 18.61
N SER A 106 7.36 0.00 19.93
CA SER A 106 6.22 0.71 20.55
C SER A 106 6.34 2.24 20.52
N ASN A 107 7.39 2.81 19.93
CA ASN A 107 7.68 4.24 20.01
C ASN A 107 7.81 4.89 18.63
N GLY A 108 6.81 5.69 18.24
CA GLY A 108 7.01 6.92 17.47
C GLY A 108 6.41 7.04 16.06
N GLN A 109 5.96 5.95 15.42
CA GLN A 109 5.41 6.02 14.05
C GLN A 109 4.11 5.22 13.91
N ALA A 110 3.11 5.58 14.73
CA ALA A 110 1.76 5.05 14.57
C ALA A 110 1.20 5.47 13.21
N VAL A 111 0.67 4.51 12.45
CA VAL A 111 -0.10 4.71 11.21
C VAL A 111 -1.46 4.06 11.37
N ASN A 112 -2.50 4.69 10.83
CA ASN A 112 -3.86 4.17 10.91
C ASN A 112 -4.11 3.24 9.73
N ILE A 113 -4.40 1.96 10.00
CA ILE A 113 -4.63 0.96 8.97
C ILE A 113 -6.11 0.59 8.93
N TRP A 114 -6.73 0.72 7.76
CA TRP A 114 -8.09 0.28 7.49
C TRP A 114 -8.03 -0.96 6.60
N SER A 115 -8.53 -2.09 7.11
CA SER A 115 -8.57 -3.35 6.35
C SER A 115 -10.00 -3.83 6.17
N THR A 116 -10.38 -4.20 4.94
CA THR A 116 -11.56 -5.04 4.69
C THR A 116 -11.10 -6.37 4.13
N VAL A 117 -11.25 -7.43 4.93
CA VAL A 117 -11.14 -8.80 4.43
C VAL A 117 -12.55 -9.20 4.00
N VAL A 118 -12.76 -9.54 2.74
CA VAL A 118 -13.98 -10.26 2.38
C VAL A 118 -13.87 -11.61 3.10
N PRO A 119 -14.72 -11.93 4.09
CA PRO A 119 -14.71 -13.28 4.65
C PRO A 119 -14.89 -14.22 3.46
N LYS A 120 -13.97 -15.19 3.34
CA LYS A 120 -14.09 -16.29 2.38
C LYS A 120 -15.54 -16.76 2.49
N ILE A 121 -16.36 -16.51 1.46
CA ILE A 121 -17.72 -17.06 1.42
C ILE A 121 -17.48 -18.57 1.52
N LEU A 122 -17.83 -19.13 2.69
CA LEU A 122 -17.78 -20.56 2.89
C LEU A 122 -18.64 -21.15 1.78
N ASP A 123 -18.02 -22.10 1.09
CA ASP A 123 -18.56 -22.87 -0.01
C ASP A 123 -20.02 -23.24 0.26
N THR A 124 -20.94 -22.88 -0.64
CA THR A 124 -22.35 -23.31 -0.55
C THR A 124 -22.54 -24.75 -1.04
N THR A 125 -21.53 -25.60 -0.89
CA THR A 125 -21.62 -27.03 -1.16
C THR A 125 -21.37 -27.84 0.11
N ASP A 126 -22.22 -27.63 1.11
CA ASP A 126 -22.45 -28.62 2.16
C ASP A 126 -23.97 -28.73 2.40
N ILE A 127 -24.56 -29.70 1.68
CA ILE A 127 -25.83 -30.42 1.92
C ILE A 127 -27.14 -29.67 1.62
#